data_AF-A0A951TNV6-F1
#
_entry.id   AF-A0A951TNV6-F1
#
_cell.length_a   1.000
_cell.length_b   1.000
_cell.length_c   1.000
_cell.angle_alpha   90.00
_cell.angle_beta   90.00
_cell.angle_gamma   90.00
#
_symmetry.space_group_name_H-M   'P 1'
#
loop_
_entity.id
_entity.type
_entity.pdbx_description
1 polymer ?
#
loop_
_entity_poly.entity_id
_entity_poly.type
_entity_poly.pdbx_seq_one_letter_code
_entity_poly.pdbx_strand_id
1 'polypeptide(L)'
;MVPRVGLADVRAARGLLEGVAQTTPLAGLRDLSEQVGGPVLLKCENLQRTGSFKIRGAYVRIARLSDAERAGGVVAASAGNHAQG
;
A
#
# COMPACT_ATOMS: atom_id res chain seq x y z
N MET A 1 -14.77 -6.70 -19.07
CA MET A 1 -15.06 -5.92 -17.85
C MET A 1 -14.03 -6.31 -16.80
N VAL A 2 -13.31 -5.35 -16.20
CA VAL A 2 -12.31 -5.68 -15.16
C VAL A 2 -13.04 -6.04 -13.86
N PRO A 3 -12.70 -7.16 -13.19
CA PRO A 3 -13.32 -7.54 -11.92
C PRO A 3 -13.12 -6.44 -10.87
N ARG A 4 -14.16 -6.15 -10.07
CA ARG A 4 -14.02 -5.24 -8.94
C ARG A 4 -13.20 -5.90 -7.84
N VAL A 5 -12.30 -5.13 -7.23
CA VAL A 5 -11.54 -5.56 -6.04
C VAL A 5 -12.50 -5.66 -4.86
N GLY A 6 -12.53 -6.82 -4.20
CA GLY A 6 -13.31 -7.09 -3.00
C GLY A 6 -12.46 -7.18 -1.73
N LEU A 7 -13.13 -7.36 -0.59
CA LEU A 7 -12.46 -7.54 0.71
C LEU A 7 -11.54 -8.77 0.73
N ALA A 8 -11.92 -9.84 0.02
CA ALA A 8 -11.11 -11.05 -0.09
C ALA A 8 -9.75 -10.76 -0.74
N ASP A 9 -9.70 -9.92 -1.77
CA ASP A 9 -8.46 -9.52 -2.44
C ASP A 9 -7.52 -8.76 -1.51
N VAL A 10 -8.07 -7.84 -0.71
CA VAL A 10 -7.32 -7.06 0.29
C VAL A 10 -6.76 -7.97 1.39
N ARG A 11 -7.54 -8.95 1.84
CA ARG A 11 -7.09 -9.95 2.83
C ARG A 11 -6.01 -10.87 2.26
N ALA A 12 -6.13 -11.29 1.00
CA ALA A 12 -5.10 -12.08 0.33
C ALA A 12 -3.80 -11.28 0.15
N ALA A 13 -3.90 -9.98 -0.16
CA ALA A 13 -2.74 -9.10 -0.25
C ALA A 13 -1.97 -8.97 1.06
N ARG A 14 -2.63 -9.10 2.23
CA ARG A 14 -1.97 -9.04 3.54
C ARG A 14 -0.86 -10.09 3.68
N GLY A 15 -1.11 -11.34 3.26
CA GLY A 15 -0.10 -12.41 3.36
C GLY A 15 1.11 -12.16 2.48
N LEU A 16 0.90 -11.61 1.28
CA LEU A 16 2.01 -11.23 0.38
C LEU A 16 2.86 -10.09 0.95
N LEU A 17 2.31 -9.25 1.82
CA LEU A 17 2.98 -8.07 2.34
C LEU A 17 3.72 -8.32 3.67
N GLU A 18 3.60 -9.51 4.24
CA GLU A 18 4.27 -9.88 5.49
C GLU A 18 5.80 -9.85 5.31
N GLY A 19 6.51 -9.19 6.23
CA GLY A 19 7.96 -8.94 6.13
C GLY A 19 8.37 -7.90 5.06
N VAL A 20 7.46 -7.49 4.18
CA VAL A 20 7.71 -6.55 3.08
C VAL A 20 7.23 -5.15 3.40
N ALA A 21 5.98 -4.98 3.79
CA ALA A 21 5.43 -3.69 4.16
C ALA A 21 5.39 -3.53 5.68
N GLN A 22 5.68 -2.32 6.17
CA GLN A 22 5.60 -1.99 7.58
C GLN A 22 4.13 -1.86 8.02
N THR A 23 3.85 -2.26 9.26
CA THR A 23 2.65 -1.82 9.98
C THR A 23 2.91 -0.40 10.48
N THR A 24 2.54 0.58 9.66
CA THR A 24 2.71 2.01 9.97
C THR A 24 1.81 2.43 11.13
N PRO A 25 2.21 3.43 11.94
CA PRO A 25 1.45 3.84 13.11
C PRO A 25 0.12 4.52 12.74
N LEU A 26 -0.80 4.49 13.71
CA LEU A 26 -1.97 5.37 13.76
C LEU A 26 -1.68 6.46 14.79
N ALA A 27 -1.39 7.68 14.33
CA ALA A 27 -1.10 8.81 15.22
C ALA A 27 -2.37 9.62 15.49
N GLY A 28 -2.68 9.87 16.75
CA GLY A 28 -3.82 10.72 17.13
C GLY A 28 -3.53 12.21 16.88
N LEU A 29 -4.54 12.92 16.36
CA LEU A 29 -4.49 14.37 16.19
C LEU A 29 -5.46 15.05 17.17
N ARG A 30 -4.93 15.49 18.32
CA ARG A 30 -5.75 16.04 19.41
C ARG A 30 -6.55 17.27 18.96
N ASP A 31 -5.87 18.28 18.44
CA ASP A 31 -6.49 19.55 18.07
C ASP A 31 -7.58 19.36 17.00
N LEU A 32 -7.34 18.48 16.02
CA LEU A 32 -8.34 18.16 15.02
C LEU A 32 -9.50 17.37 15.64
N SER A 33 -9.21 16.42 16.53
CA SER A 33 -10.26 15.65 17.22
C SER A 33 -11.20 16.55 18.02
N GLU A 34 -10.66 17.57 18.71
CA GLU A 34 -11.43 18.58 19.42
C GLU A 34 -12.31 19.39 18.45
N GLN A 35 -11.77 19.80 17.29
CA GLN A 35 -12.52 20.55 16.28
C GLN A 35 -13.66 19.75 15.64
N VAL A 36 -13.46 18.46 15.35
CA VAL A 36 -14.50 17.63 14.69
C VAL A 36 -15.47 16.98 15.69
N GLY A 37 -15.20 17.10 17.00
CA GLY A 37 -16.03 16.48 18.04
C GLY A 37 -15.92 14.96 18.10
N GLY A 38 -14.79 14.37 17.69
CA GLY A 38 -14.57 12.92 17.64
C GLY A 38 -13.12 12.55 17.35
N PRO A 39 -12.72 11.28 17.57
CA PRO A 39 -11.31 10.87 17.41
C PRO A 39 -10.87 10.94 15.95
N VAL A 40 -9.76 11.63 15.70
CA VAL A 40 -9.09 11.69 14.40
C VAL A 40 -7.70 11.06 14.49
N LEU A 41 -7.46 10.08 13.62
CA LEU A 41 -6.23 9.31 13.55
C LEU A 41 -5.61 9.43 12.15
N LEU A 42 -4.30 9.65 12.08
CA LEU A 42 -3.51 9.59 10.86
C LEU A 42 -2.90 8.21 10.68
N LYS A 43 -3.18 7.57 9.54
CA LYS A 43 -2.44 6.39 9.09
C LYS A 43 -1.16 6.84 8.38
N CYS A 44 -0.02 6.76 9.07
CA CYS A 44 1.24 7.37 8.63
C CYS A 44 1.97 6.57 7.54
N GLU A 45 1.38 6.43 6.35
CA GLU A 45 2.01 5.75 5.22
C GLU A 45 3.23 6.50 4.64
N ASN A 46 3.46 7.75 5.03
CA ASN A 46 4.72 8.45 4.79
C ASN A 46 5.92 7.77 5.49
N LEU A 47 5.67 6.96 6.52
CA LEU A 47 6.70 6.17 7.22
C LEU A 47 6.84 4.74 6.67
N GLN A 48 6.14 4.42 5.58
CA GLN A 48 6.32 3.15 4.89
C GLN A 48 7.70 3.10 4.21
N ARG A 49 8.20 1.90 3.91
CA ARG A 49 9.33 1.74 2.97
C ARG A 49 9.03 2.52 1.70
N THR A 50 10.04 3.22 1.15
CA THR A 50 9.90 4.11 -0.02
C THR A 50 9.08 5.38 0.23
N GLY A 51 8.75 5.69 1.49
CA GLY A 51 8.15 6.97 1.89
C GLY A 51 6.67 7.13 1.53
N SER A 52 5.99 6.08 1.07
CA SER A 52 4.56 6.14 0.75
C SER A 52 3.90 4.76 0.77
N PHE A 53 2.56 4.74 0.65
CA PHE A 53 1.79 3.50 0.58
C PHE A 53 2.02 2.68 -0.70
N LYS A 54 2.67 3.23 -1.73
CA LYS A 54 2.69 2.66 -3.10
C LYS A 54 3.38 1.30 -3.19
N ILE A 55 4.39 1.04 -2.36
CA ILE A 55 5.06 -0.27 -2.28
C ILE A 55 4.08 -1.42 -2.03
N ARG A 56 2.98 -1.16 -1.29
CA ARG A 56 1.98 -2.20 -1.00
C ARG A 56 1.35 -2.73 -2.29
N GLY A 57 0.93 -1.83 -3.17
CA GLY A 57 0.27 -2.20 -4.42
C GLY A 57 1.25 -2.76 -5.45
N ALA A 58 2.41 -2.12 -5.58
CA ALA A 58 3.45 -2.54 -6.50
C ALA A 58 3.96 -3.95 -6.18
N TYR A 59 4.27 -4.21 -4.90
CA TYR A 59 4.71 -5.54 -4.48
C TYR A 59 3.63 -6.60 -4.71
N VAL A 60 2.37 -6.34 -4.35
CA VAL A 60 1.27 -7.29 -4.59
C VAL A 60 1.11 -7.61 -6.08
N ARG A 61 1.28 -6.63 -6.98
CA ARG A 61 1.23 -6.87 -8.43
C ARG A 61 2.40 -7.73 -8.91
N ILE A 62 3.61 -7.44 -8.45
CA ILE A 62 4.84 -8.14 -8.84
C ILE A 62 4.89 -9.56 -8.26
N ALA A 63 4.43 -9.74 -7.02
CA ALA A 63 4.38 -11.03 -6.35
C ALA A 63 3.39 -12.02 -7.00
N ARG A 64 2.41 -11.51 -7.75
CA ARG A 64 1.40 -12.31 -8.46
C ARG A 64 1.75 -12.59 -9.93
N LEU A 65 2.87 -12.09 -10.44
CA LEU A 65 3.34 -12.44 -11.78
C LEU A 65 3.64 -13.94 -11.82
N SER A 66 3.17 -14.61 -12.87
CA SER A 66 3.66 -15.92 -13.25
C SER A 66 5.16 -15.85 -13.62
N ASP A 67 5.83 -17.00 -13.64
CA ASP A 67 7.25 -17.05 -13.99
C ASP A 67 7.52 -16.51 -15.41
N ALA A 68 6.61 -16.79 -16.35
CA ALA A 68 6.69 -16.26 -17.71
C ALA A 68 6.53 -14.73 -17.76
N GLU A 69 5.57 -14.16 -17.03
CA GLU A 69 5.43 -12.71 -16.93
C GLU A 69 6.65 -12.06 -16.24
N ARG A 70 7.18 -12.69 -15.18
CA ARG A 70 8.36 -12.20 -14.46
C ARG A 70 9.60 -12.19 -15.36
N ALA A 71 9.79 -13.22 -16.18
CA ALA A 71 10.90 -13.32 -17.13
C ALA A 71 10.86 -12.21 -18.20
N GLY A 72 9.67 -11.74 -18.57
CA GLY A 72 9.49 -10.61 -19.48
C GLY A 72 9.83 -9.25 -18.86
N GLY A 73 10.06 -9.18 -17.55
CA GLY A 73 10.28 -7.92 -16.84
C GLY A 73 9.00 -7.10 -16.65
N VAL A 74 9.14 -5.93 -16.02
CA VAL A 74 8.04 -5.00 -15.78
C VAL A 74 8.43 -3.58 -16.17
N VAL A 75 7.45 -2.79 -16.58
CA VAL A 75 7.62 -1.35 -16.84
C VAL A 75 6.49 -0.58 -16.15
N ALA A 76 6.85 0.55 -15.54
CA ALA A 76 5.89 1.49 -14.97
C ALA A 76 6.35 2.92 -15.29
N ALA A 77 5.40 3.79 -15.63
CA ALA A 77 5.65 5.22 -15.77
C ALA A 77 5.07 5.94 -14.54
N SER A 78 5.93 6.59 -13.76
CA SER A 78 5.53 7.35 -12.58
C SER A 78 6.48 8.50 -12.32
N ALA A 79 5.94 9.62 -11.85
CA ALA A 79 6.70 10.80 -11.49
C ALA A 79 7.35 10.72 -10.08
N GLY A 80 7.23 9.61 -9.35
CA GLY A 80 7.79 9.51 -7.99
C GLY A 80 7.42 8.23 -7.25
N ASN A 81 6.52 8.31 -6.28
CA ASN A 81 6.25 7.26 -5.28
C ASN A 81 6.07 5.82 -5.83
N HIS A 82 5.49 5.63 -7.01
CA HIS A 82 5.35 4.29 -7.61
C HIS A 82 6.58 3.84 -8.42
N ALA A 83 7.47 4.76 -8.81
CA ALA A 83 8.77 4.39 -9.36
C ALA A 83 9.69 3.82 -8.27
N GLN A 84 9.53 4.26 -7.01
CA GLN A 84 10.33 3.78 -5.88
C GLN A 84 9.73 2.54 -5.20
N GLY A 85 8.40 2.51 -5.03
CA GLY A 85 7.67 1.46 -4.33
C GLY A 85 7.16 0.39 -5.26
#